data_AF-A0A7W0H407-F1
#
_entry.id   AF-A0A7W0H407-F1
#
_cell.length_a   1.000
_cell.length_b   1.000
_cell.length_c   1.000
_cell.angle_alpha   90.00
_cell.angle_beta   90.00
_cell.angle_gamma   90.00
#
_symmetry.space_group_name_H-M   'P 1'
#
loop_
_entity.id
_entity.type
_entity.pdbx_description
1 polymer ?
#
loop_
_entity_poly.entity_id
_entity_poly.type
_entity_poly.pdbx_seq_one_letter_code
_entity_poly.pdbx_strand_id
1 'polypeptide(L)'
;PDALLAIARADRDGSRVFLVEYDRTTRVDKNYEKFRRYDAFLTWWWRHTSFVDRGDPPWVLFVCQDQPHRDKFLAAADRDLTGHRWHPSAGPSERHYVGRRRILFACEADAHSGVLEARRVPGYPPGHPDRRGPLGETRAVRLPGPTRAGHPPTDALPTTQHQRPASSASPQQSFEAA
;
A
#
# COMPACT_ATOMS: atom_id res chain seq x y z
N PRO A 1 9.59 -17.93 4.85
CA PRO A 1 8.52 -17.85 3.84
C PRO A 1 8.00 -19.26 3.57
N ASP A 2 6.68 -19.37 3.41
CA ASP A 2 6.04 -20.62 2.99
C ASP A 2 6.19 -20.83 1.49
N ALA A 3 6.30 -19.75 0.70
CA ALA A 3 6.63 -19.82 -0.72
C ALA A 3 7.48 -18.64 -1.20
N LEU A 4 8.15 -18.83 -2.34
CA LEU A 4 8.82 -17.77 -3.08
C LEU A 4 8.20 -17.68 -4.47
N LEU A 5 7.70 -16.52 -4.85
CA LEU A 5 7.07 -16.27 -6.14
C LEU A 5 7.85 -15.20 -6.90
N ALA A 6 8.31 -15.52 -8.11
CA ALA A 6 8.94 -14.56 -9.01
C ALA A 6 7.97 -14.23 -10.16
N ILE A 7 7.60 -12.96 -10.29
CA ILE A 7 6.69 -12.49 -11.35
C ILE A 7 7.46 -11.59 -12.29
N ALA A 8 7.47 -11.93 -13.59
CA ALA A 8 8.07 -11.09 -14.61
C ALA A 8 7.48 -9.68 -14.60
N ARG A 9 8.32 -8.68 -14.78
CA ARG A 9 7.89 -7.29 -14.89
C ARG A 9 7.54 -6.97 -16.34
N ALA A 10 6.39 -6.35 -16.55
CA ALA A 10 6.03 -5.84 -17.88
C ALA A 10 6.75 -4.52 -18.21
N ASP A 11 7.20 -3.77 -17.19
CA ASP A 11 7.74 -2.42 -17.30
C ASP A 11 9.27 -2.36 -17.46
N ARG A 12 9.98 -3.46 -17.20
CA ARG A 12 11.44 -3.55 -17.29
C ARG A 12 11.91 -5.01 -17.29
N ASP A 13 13.14 -5.24 -17.72
CA ASP A 13 13.76 -6.55 -17.58
C ASP A 13 13.88 -6.98 -16.12
N GLY A 14 13.64 -8.27 -15.88
CA GLY A 14 13.70 -8.91 -14.57
C GLY A 14 12.34 -9.23 -13.94
N SER A 15 12.39 -9.71 -12.69
CA SER A 15 11.21 -10.16 -11.95
C SER A 15 11.05 -9.43 -10.61
N ARG A 16 9.80 -9.29 -10.15
CA ARG A 16 9.48 -8.98 -8.75
C ARG A 16 9.44 -10.29 -7.97
N VAL A 17 10.21 -10.37 -6.90
CA VAL A 17 10.17 -11.51 -5.99
C VAL A 17 9.26 -11.20 -4.82
N PHE A 18 8.36 -12.13 -4.50
CA PHE A 18 7.53 -12.13 -3.32
C PHE A 18 7.93 -13.29 -2.41
N LEU A 19 8.19 -12.97 -1.15
CA LEU A 19 8.28 -13.93 -0.05
C LEU A 19 6.88 -14.04 0.54
N VAL A 20 6.24 -15.19 0.36
CA VAL A 20 4.85 -15.41 0.75
C VAL A 20 4.81 -16.12 2.09
N GLU A 21 3.97 -15.61 3.00
CA GLU A 21 3.65 -16.20 4.29
C GLU A 21 2.15 -16.44 4.33
N TYR A 22 1.72 -17.67 4.57
CA TYR A 22 0.32 -18.03 4.72
C TYR A 22 0.00 -18.19 6.22
N ASP A 23 -0.95 -17.40 6.72
CA ASP A 23 -1.39 -17.54 8.11
C ASP A 23 -2.34 -18.74 8.26
N ARG A 24 -1.81 -19.82 8.83
CA ARG A 24 -2.60 -21.01 9.18
C ARG A 24 -3.25 -20.93 10.57
N THR A 25 -2.89 -19.94 11.38
CA THR A 25 -3.03 -20.07 12.84
C THR A 25 -4.08 -19.18 13.47
N THR A 26 -4.60 -18.17 12.75
CA THR A 26 -5.48 -17.09 13.25
C THR A 26 -4.96 -16.31 14.48
N ARG A 27 -3.77 -16.69 14.96
CA ARG A 27 -3.13 -16.23 16.19
C ARG A 27 -2.14 -15.12 15.85
N VAL A 28 -2.60 -13.89 16.01
CA VAL A 28 -1.84 -12.69 15.66
C VAL A 28 -0.55 -12.58 16.49
N ASP A 29 -0.57 -13.06 17.74
CA ASP A 29 0.58 -13.11 18.66
C ASP A 29 1.80 -13.83 18.08
N LYS A 30 1.57 -14.92 17.35
CA LYS A 30 2.65 -15.70 16.71
C LYS A 30 3.23 -15.02 15.46
N ASN A 31 2.51 -14.05 14.90
CA ASN A 31 2.91 -13.39 13.66
C ASN A 31 3.67 -12.07 13.90
N TYR A 32 3.59 -11.48 15.10
CA TYR A 32 4.32 -10.25 15.45
C TYR A 32 5.83 -10.38 15.27
N GLU A 33 6.41 -11.52 15.62
CA GLU A 33 7.83 -11.77 15.43
C GLU A 33 8.19 -11.85 13.93
N LYS A 34 7.30 -12.36 13.09
CA LYS A 34 7.51 -12.39 11.63
C LYS A 34 7.60 -10.97 11.07
N PHE A 35 6.73 -10.05 11.50
CA PHE A 35 6.76 -8.67 11.03
C PHE A 35 8.11 -8.01 11.33
N ARG A 36 8.58 -8.10 12.57
CA ARG A 36 9.89 -7.53 12.97
C ARG A 36 11.06 -8.16 12.21
N ARG A 37 11.04 -9.49 12.01
CA ARG A 37 12.08 -10.18 11.23
C ARG A 37 12.10 -9.71 9.77
N TYR A 38 10.94 -9.63 9.11
CA TYR A 38 10.86 -9.14 7.74
C TYR A 38 11.19 -7.66 7.62
N ASP A 39 10.81 -6.84 8.60
CA ASP A 39 11.15 -5.42 8.64
C ASP A 39 12.67 -5.20 8.71
N ALA A 40 13.34 -5.89 9.63
CA ALA A 40 14.80 -5.87 9.74
C ALA A 40 15.47 -6.41 8.46
N PHE A 41 14.92 -7.50 7.91
CA PHE A 41 15.43 -8.11 6.70
C PHE A 41 15.36 -7.15 5.49
N LEU A 42 14.20 -6.53 5.27
CA LEU A 42 13.97 -5.59 4.17
C LEU A 42 14.71 -4.26 4.38
N THR A 43 14.87 -3.83 5.64
CA THR A 43 15.59 -2.61 5.97
C THR A 43 17.08 -2.75 5.66
N TRP A 44 17.68 -3.91 5.90
CA TRP A 44 19.14 -4.06 5.72
C TRP A 44 19.58 -5.42 5.16
N TRP A 45 19.19 -6.53 5.80
CA TRP A 45 19.85 -7.83 5.59
C TRP A 45 19.71 -8.42 4.19
N TRP A 46 18.68 -8.07 3.42
CA TRP A 46 18.53 -8.57 2.05
C TRP A 46 19.75 -8.26 1.16
N ARG A 47 20.50 -7.20 1.46
CA ARG A 47 21.75 -6.80 0.77
C ARG A 47 22.88 -7.82 0.93
N HIS A 48 22.76 -8.72 1.90
CA HIS A 48 23.71 -9.78 2.20
C HIS A 48 23.19 -11.15 1.75
N THR A 49 22.27 -11.15 0.78
CA THR A 49 21.70 -12.36 0.18
C THR A 49 21.75 -12.24 -1.34
N SER A 50 21.38 -13.29 -2.08
CA SER A 50 21.27 -13.28 -3.54
C SER A 50 20.25 -12.26 -4.11
N PHE A 51 19.46 -11.59 -3.26
CA PHE A 51 18.64 -10.46 -3.69
C PHE A 51 19.48 -9.24 -4.08
N VAL A 52 20.74 -9.12 -3.63
CA VAL A 52 21.62 -8.00 -4.01
C VAL A 52 21.86 -7.96 -5.52
N ASP A 53 22.02 -9.12 -6.16
CA ASP A 53 22.26 -9.25 -7.60
C ASP A 53 21.04 -8.81 -8.43
N ARG A 54 19.86 -8.78 -7.81
CA ARG A 54 18.61 -8.32 -8.44
C ARG A 54 18.40 -6.81 -8.32
N GLY A 55 19.25 -6.11 -7.55
CA GLY A 55 19.23 -4.66 -7.38
C GLY A 55 18.09 -4.09 -6.53
N ASP A 56 17.15 -4.92 -6.07
CA ASP A 56 15.96 -4.50 -5.34
C ASP A 56 15.62 -5.49 -4.21
N PRO A 57 15.21 -5.00 -3.01
CA PRO A 57 14.67 -5.89 -1.97
C PRO A 57 13.46 -6.72 -2.47
N PRO A 58 13.22 -7.92 -1.94
CA PRO A 58 11.97 -8.62 -2.25
C PRO A 58 10.75 -7.87 -1.67
N TRP A 59 9.57 -8.25 -2.14
CA TRP A 59 8.31 -7.97 -1.48
C TRP A 59 8.00 -9.08 -0.49
N VAL A 60 7.24 -8.77 0.56
CA VAL A 60 6.72 -9.77 1.50
C VAL A 60 5.20 -9.70 1.44
N LEU A 61 4.55 -10.84 1.24
CA LEU A 61 3.11 -10.94 1.14
C LEU A 61 2.60 -11.89 2.22
N PHE A 62 1.86 -11.35 3.19
CA PHE A 62 1.07 -12.13 4.12
C PHE A 62 -0.29 -12.41 3.52
N VAL A 63 -0.65 -13.68 3.40
CA VAL A 63 -1.99 -14.13 2.97
C VAL A 63 -2.74 -14.55 4.22
N CYS A 64 -3.74 -13.75 4.57
CA CYS A 64 -4.62 -13.95 5.73
C CYS A 64 -5.88 -14.71 5.31
N GLN A 65 -6.43 -15.52 6.20
CA GLN A 65 -7.60 -16.36 5.90
C GLN A 65 -8.83 -15.54 5.48
N ASP A 66 -9.07 -14.43 6.17
CA ASP A 66 -10.22 -13.56 5.93
C ASP A 66 -9.89 -12.07 6.15
N GLN A 67 -10.85 -11.20 5.84
CA GLN A 67 -10.73 -9.76 5.97
C GLN A 67 -10.55 -9.30 7.43
N PRO A 68 -11.33 -9.77 8.42
CA PRO A 68 -11.09 -9.44 9.83
C PRO A 68 -9.68 -9.78 10.32
N HIS A 69 -9.11 -10.93 9.92
CA HIS A 69 -7.75 -11.31 10.28
C HIS A 69 -6.71 -10.46 9.57
N ARG A 70 -6.91 -10.15 8.29
CA ARG A 70 -6.06 -9.19 7.55
C ARG A 70 -6.02 -7.84 8.26
N ASP A 71 -7.15 -7.34 8.72
CA ASP A 71 -7.24 -6.02 9.36
C ASP A 71 -6.55 -6.01 10.73
N LYS A 72 -6.62 -7.11 11.50
CA LYS A 72 -5.81 -7.29 12.72
C LYS A 72 -4.31 -7.31 12.42
N PHE A 73 -3.91 -7.98 11.34
CA PHE A 73 -2.50 -8.01 10.90
C PHE A 73 -2.01 -6.64 10.48
N LEU A 74 -2.82 -5.89 9.72
CA LEU A 74 -2.52 -4.51 9.34
C LEU A 74 -2.31 -3.61 10.56
N ALA A 75 -3.21 -3.67 11.55
CA ALA A 75 -3.09 -2.88 12.77
C ALA A 75 -1.81 -3.23 13.56
N ALA A 76 -1.50 -4.52 13.67
CA ALA A 76 -0.30 -4.99 14.34
C ALA A 76 0.99 -4.60 13.61
N ALA A 77 1.04 -4.81 12.30
CA ALA A 77 2.17 -4.41 11.48
C ALA A 77 2.36 -2.88 11.49
N ASP A 78 1.27 -2.12 11.50
CA ASP A 78 1.37 -0.66 11.60
C ASP A 78 1.95 -0.20 12.95
N ARG A 79 1.80 -0.96 14.02
CA ARG A 79 2.52 -0.69 15.28
C ARG A 79 3.99 -1.12 15.20
N ASP A 80 4.26 -2.30 14.63
CA ASP A 80 5.53 -3.00 14.82
C ASP A 80 6.58 -2.71 13.73
N LEU A 81 6.19 -2.29 12.53
CA LEU A 81 7.10 -1.96 11.43
C LEU A 81 7.75 -0.59 11.65
N THR A 82 8.95 -0.57 12.22
CA THR A 82 9.64 0.67 12.65
C THR A 82 11.04 0.83 12.04
N GLY A 83 11.54 -0.23 11.41
CA GLY A 83 12.79 -0.26 10.68
C GLY A 83 12.83 0.82 9.61
N HIS A 84 13.90 1.60 9.63
CA HIS A 84 14.15 2.63 8.65
C HIS A 84 15.63 2.79 8.39
N ARG A 85 15.94 3.29 7.20
CA ARG A 85 17.26 3.78 6.86
C ARG A 85 17.25 5.29 6.95
N TRP A 86 18.31 5.85 7.51
CA TRP A 86 18.51 7.28 7.63
C TRP A 86 20.01 7.54 7.56
N HIS A 87 20.38 8.67 6.96
CA HIS A 87 21.76 9.14 6.94
C HIS A 87 21.93 10.23 8.01
N PRO A 88 23.05 10.31 8.75
CA PRO A 88 23.21 11.29 9.83
C PRO A 88 23.00 12.76 9.44
N SER A 89 23.25 13.11 8.18
CA SER A 89 23.05 14.47 7.64
C SER A 89 21.65 14.73 7.10
N ALA A 90 20.76 13.73 7.10
CA ALA A 90 19.46 13.78 6.47
C ALA A 90 18.40 14.37 7.42
N GLY A 91 17.45 15.13 6.88
CA GLY A 91 16.32 15.64 7.66
C GLY A 91 15.40 14.52 8.20
N PRO A 92 14.52 14.79 9.19
CA PRO A 92 13.59 13.78 9.72
C PRO A 92 12.66 13.15 8.68
N SER A 93 12.31 13.88 7.61
CA SER A 93 11.48 13.41 6.49
C SER A 93 12.22 12.49 5.51
N GLU A 94 13.54 12.39 5.61
CA GLU A 94 14.39 11.53 4.77
C GLU A 94 14.54 10.11 5.33
N ARG A 95 13.79 9.76 6.39
CA ARG A 95 13.72 8.39 6.89
C ARG A 95 13.01 7.48 5.87
N HIS A 96 13.71 6.43 5.45
CA HIS A 96 13.19 5.46 4.48
C HIS A 96 12.69 4.20 5.18
N TYR A 97 11.37 4.10 5.37
CA TYR A 97 10.68 2.95 5.94
C TYR A 97 10.42 1.86 4.88
N VAL A 98 11.43 1.04 4.59
CA VAL A 98 11.35 0.04 3.49
C VAL A 98 10.30 -1.04 3.78
N GLY A 99 10.24 -1.56 5.00
CA GLY A 99 9.29 -2.60 5.38
C GLY A 99 7.84 -2.16 5.16
N ARG A 100 7.47 -0.96 5.62
CA ARG A 100 6.12 -0.37 5.41
C ARG A 100 5.71 -0.24 3.95
N ARG A 101 6.69 -0.13 3.05
CA ARG A 101 6.45 0.00 1.59
C ARG A 101 6.39 -1.34 0.87
N ARG A 102 7.01 -2.39 1.42
CA ARG A 102 7.21 -3.68 0.73
C ARG A 102 6.55 -4.88 1.41
N ILE A 103 5.98 -4.71 2.59
CA ILE A 103 5.14 -5.70 3.26
C ILE A 103 3.67 -5.44 2.90
N LEU A 104 3.01 -6.46 2.37
CA LEU A 104 1.64 -6.43 1.87
C LEU A 104 0.80 -7.51 2.58
N PHE A 105 -0.51 -7.27 2.65
CA PHE A 105 -1.48 -8.15 3.30
C PHE A 105 -2.65 -8.41 2.35
N ALA A 106 -2.85 -9.65 1.94
CA ALA A 106 -3.96 -10.09 1.08
C ALA A 106 -4.89 -11.04 1.84
N CYS A 107 -6.11 -11.20 1.34
CA CYS A 107 -7.04 -12.23 1.80
C CYS A 107 -6.97 -13.47 0.90
N GLU A 108 -7.03 -14.65 1.49
CA GLU A 108 -7.04 -15.92 0.78
C GLU A 108 -8.27 -16.06 -0.13
N ALA A 109 -9.46 -15.76 0.39
CA ALA A 109 -10.70 -15.82 -0.39
C ALA A 109 -10.66 -14.91 -1.62
N ASP A 110 -10.09 -13.71 -1.50
CA ASP A 110 -9.91 -12.77 -2.60
C ASP A 110 -8.94 -13.34 -3.64
N ALA A 111 -7.79 -13.88 -3.19
CA ALA A 111 -6.80 -14.49 -4.07
C ALA A 111 -7.37 -15.69 -4.85
N HIS A 112 -8.11 -16.60 -4.19
CA HIS A 112 -8.79 -17.73 -4.84
C HIS A 112 -9.88 -17.29 -5.83
N SER A 113 -10.53 -16.16 -5.56
CA SER A 113 -11.55 -15.58 -6.45
C SER A 113 -10.95 -14.75 -7.61
N GLY A 114 -9.62 -14.66 -7.69
CA GLY A 114 -8.91 -13.86 -8.69
C GLY A 114 -8.95 -12.34 -8.42
N VAL A 115 -9.35 -11.92 -7.22
CA VAL A 115 -9.26 -10.54 -6.75
C VAL A 115 -7.82 -10.30 -6.27
N LEU A 116 -6.99 -9.76 -7.16
CA LEU A 116 -5.56 -9.54 -6.93
C LEU A 116 -5.31 -8.20 -6.24
N GLU A 117 -5.87 -8.02 -5.05
CA GLU A 117 -5.67 -6.84 -4.22
C GLU A 117 -5.02 -7.21 -2.88
N ALA A 118 -4.06 -6.40 -2.47
CA ALA A 118 -3.49 -6.43 -1.14
C ALA A 118 -3.64 -5.05 -0.50
N ARG A 119 -3.42 -4.98 0.81
CA ARG A 119 -3.32 -3.73 1.56
C ARG A 119 -1.91 -3.55 2.10
N ARG A 120 -1.51 -2.30 2.26
CA ARG A 120 -0.28 -1.92 2.97
C ARG A 120 -0.62 -0.96 4.10
N VAL A 121 0.18 -1.00 5.16
CA VAL A 121 0.12 -0.04 6.27
C VAL A 121 0.46 1.39 5.79
N PRO A 122 0.13 2.42 6.58
CA PRO A 122 0.69 3.75 6.42
C PRO A 122 2.21 3.72 6.22
N GLY A 123 2.69 4.54 5.28
CA GLY A 123 4.11 4.65 4.91
C GLY A 123 5.00 5.17 6.03
N TYR A 124 4.43 5.83 7.04
CA TYR A 124 5.11 6.32 8.22
C TYR A 124 4.58 5.67 9.50
N PRO A 125 5.43 5.44 10.52
CA PRO A 125 5.00 4.87 11.79
C PRO A 125 4.11 5.81 12.61
N PRO A 126 3.35 5.27 13.59
CA PRO A 126 2.52 6.08 14.45
C PRO A 126 3.33 7.19 15.12
N GLY A 127 2.77 8.40 15.20
CA GLY A 127 3.44 9.58 15.76
C GLY A 127 4.42 10.30 14.82
N HIS A 128 4.68 9.80 13.61
CA HIS A 128 5.50 10.53 12.64
C HIS A 128 4.76 11.78 12.09
N PRO A 129 5.41 12.95 11.97
CA PRO A 129 4.76 14.19 11.52
C PRO A 129 4.14 14.07 10.13
N ASP A 130 4.84 13.41 9.20
CA ASP A 130 4.39 13.25 7.80
C ASP A 130 3.28 12.20 7.62
N ARG A 131 2.84 11.54 8.69
CA ARG A 131 1.79 10.51 8.64
C ARG A 131 0.40 11.07 8.35
N ARG A 132 0.20 12.39 8.36
CA ARG A 132 -1.07 13.02 7.95
C ARG A 132 -1.16 13.30 6.44
N GLY A 133 -0.09 13.05 5.69
CA GLY A 133 -0.04 13.26 4.24
C GLY A 133 -0.52 12.05 3.42
N PRO A 134 -0.37 12.09 2.08
CA PRO A 134 -0.85 11.04 1.16
C PRO A 134 -0.25 9.64 1.38
N LEU A 135 0.91 9.56 2.03
CA LEU A 135 1.54 8.29 2.42
C LEU A 135 1.08 7.81 3.82
N GLY A 136 0.22 8.56 4.48
CA GLY A 136 -0.26 8.36 5.84
C GLY A 136 -1.38 7.34 6.01
N GLU A 137 -1.98 6.90 4.91
CA GLU A 137 -3.15 6.03 4.93
C GLU A 137 -2.80 4.58 4.56
N THR A 138 -3.60 3.66 5.08
CA THR A 138 -3.63 2.28 4.59
C THR A 138 -4.06 2.30 3.13
N ARG A 139 -3.27 1.70 2.24
CA ARG A 139 -3.50 1.79 0.80
C ARG A 139 -3.76 0.42 0.17
N ALA A 140 -4.74 0.35 -0.71
CA ALA A 140 -4.95 -0.77 -1.63
C ALA A 140 -3.83 -0.85 -2.69
N VAL A 141 -3.31 -2.05 -2.90
CA VAL A 141 -2.21 -2.35 -3.81
C VAL A 141 -2.66 -3.49 -4.71
N ARG A 142 -2.81 -3.20 -6.00
CA ARG A 142 -3.04 -4.24 -7.00
C ARG A 142 -1.80 -5.12 -7.10
N LEU A 143 -1.99 -6.42 -6.88
CA LEU A 143 -0.95 -7.43 -7.06
C LEU A 143 -0.77 -7.71 -8.57
N PRO A 144 0.45 -8.04 -9.01
CA PRO A 144 0.68 -8.45 -10.39
C PRO A 144 -0.11 -9.73 -10.71
N GLY A 145 -0.70 -9.80 -11.90
CA GLY A 145 -1.34 -10.98 -12.41
C GLY A 145 -1.82 -10.79 -13.85
N PRO A 146 -2.41 -11.82 -14.46
CA PRO A 146 -2.91 -11.72 -15.82
C PRO A 146 -3.93 -10.59 -15.91
N THR A 147 -3.75 -9.70 -16.88
CA THR A 147 -4.70 -8.62 -17.16
C THR A 147 -6.03 -9.27 -17.54
N ARG A 148 -6.98 -9.31 -16.61
CA ARG A 148 -8.37 -9.64 -16.96
C ARG A 148 -8.86 -8.51 -17.86
N ALA A 149 -8.99 -8.78 -19.16
CA ALA A 149 -9.70 -7.88 -20.05
C ALA A 149 -11.12 -7.69 -19.47
N GLY A 150 -11.46 -6.46 -19.05
CA GLY A 150 -12.85 -6.08 -18.82
C GLY A 150 -13.32 -5.73 -17.41
N HIS A 151 -12.46 -5.36 -16.44
CA HIS A 151 -12.97 -4.71 -15.22
C HIS A 151 -12.42 -3.28 -15.09
N PRO A 152 -13.22 -2.23 -15.35
CA PRO A 152 -12.80 -0.87 -15.09
C PRO A 152 -12.55 -0.68 -13.58
N PRO A 153 -11.61 0.18 -13.19
CA PRO A 153 -11.41 0.52 -11.79
C PRO A 153 -12.67 1.15 -11.21
N THR A 154 -13.15 0.62 -10.09
CA THR A 154 -14.27 1.14 -9.31
C THR A 154 -13.87 2.42 -8.57
N ASP A 155 -13.46 3.44 -9.30
CA ASP A 155 -13.26 4.80 -8.80
C ASP A 155 -13.89 5.78 -9.80
N ALA A 156 -15.22 5.83 -9.78
CA ALA A 156 -15.97 6.96 -10.32
C ALA A 156 -17.07 7.30 -9.31
N LEU A 157 -16.73 8.16 -8.34
CA LEU A 157 -17.74 8.89 -7.58
C LEU A 157 -18.60 9.70 -8.58
N PRO A 158 -19.94 9.68 -8.45
CA PRO A 158 -20.78 10.51 -9.30
C PRO A 158 -20.51 11.98 -9.00
N THR A 159 -20.05 12.71 -10.01
CA THR A 159 -19.97 14.17 -9.97
C THR A 159 -21.40 14.70 -10.00
N THR A 160 -21.90 15.17 -8.85
CA THR A 160 -23.16 15.89 -8.78
C THR A 160 -23.01 17.21 -9.53
N GLN A 161 -23.43 17.24 -10.80
CA GLN A 161 -23.61 18.48 -11.55
C GLN A 161 -24.72 19.29 -10.90
N HIS A 162 -24.35 20.37 -10.22
CA HIS A 162 -25.29 21.39 -9.77
C HIS A 162 -25.67 22.24 -10.99
N GLN A 163 -26.83 21.95 -11.58
CA GLN A 163 -27.47 22.80 -12.58
C GLN A 163 -27.85 24.14 -11.94
N ARG A 164 -27.27 25.23 -12.43
CA ARG A 164 -27.78 26.59 -12.20
C ARG A 164 -29.09 26.76 -12.99
N PRO A 165 -30.21 27.20 -12.37
CA PRO A 165 -31.32 27.68 -13.15
C PRO A 165 -31.03 29.08 -13.70
N ALA A 166 -31.34 29.24 -14.98
CA ALA A 166 -31.46 30.52 -15.66
C ALA A 166 -32.65 31.29 -15.07
N SER A 167 -32.47 32.59 -14.81
CA SER A 167 -33.60 33.50 -14.68
C SER A 167 -33.29 34.81 -15.40
N SER A 168 -33.98 34.97 -16.51
CA SER A 168 -34.06 36.16 -17.34
C SER A 168 -35.08 37.15 -16.77
N ALA A 169 -34.73 38.43 -16.82
CA ALA A 169 -35.55 39.57 -17.28
C ALA A 169 -35.42 40.82 -16.38
N SER A 170 -34.82 41.86 -16.96
CA SER A 170 -34.90 43.28 -16.56
C SER A 170 -36.34 43.82 -16.73
N PRO A 171 -36.69 45.03 -16.26
CA PRO A 171 -36.27 46.26 -16.95
C PRO A 171 -36.08 47.54 -16.09
N GLN A 172 -35.30 48.46 -16.67
CA GLN A 172 -35.40 49.94 -16.66
C GLN A 172 -35.37 50.73 -15.33
N GLN A 173 -34.43 51.70 -15.24
CA GLN A 173 -34.67 53.16 -15.37
C GLN A 173 -33.34 53.91 -15.07
N SER A 174 -32.71 54.59 -16.03
CA SER A 174 -32.79 56.01 -16.44
C SER A 174 -32.18 57.05 -15.48
N PHE A 175 -31.36 57.95 -16.06
CA PHE A 175 -30.95 59.32 -15.62
C PHE A 175 -29.96 59.40 -14.44
N GLU A 176 -28.94 60.28 -14.38
CA GLU A 176 -28.47 61.39 -15.22
C GLU A 176 -27.01 61.72 -14.84
N ALA A 177 -26.32 62.48 -15.70
CA ALA A 177 -24.94 62.93 -15.52
C ALA A 177 -24.83 64.21 -14.67
N ALA A 178 -23.72 64.34 -13.94
CA ALA A 178 -22.89 65.55 -13.81
C ALA A 178 -21.55 65.18 -13.17
#